data_AF-A0A7S1W2N5-F1
#
_entry.id   AF-A0A7S1W2N5-F1
#
_cell.length_a   1.000
_cell.length_b   1.000
_cell.length_c   1.000
_cell.angle_alpha   90.00
_cell.angle_beta   90.00
_cell.angle_gamma   90.00
#
_symmetry.space_group_name_H-M   'P 1'
#
loop_
_entity.id
_entity.type
_entity.pdbx_description
1 polymer ?
#
loop_
_entity_poly.entity_id
_entity_poly.type
_entity_poly.pdbx_seq_one_letter_code
_entity_poly.pdbx_strand_id
1 'polypeptide(L)'
;RCSFLEVYNESLRDLLSEDGREAYLDLREDPVKGTCVAGVTETEAESPDEVMSLLQTGNRRRTTEPTAMNVTSSRSHAVLQVAVEQREHGKAPVILLGKLSMIDLAGSERASQTDNKGARLIEGANINRSLLALGNCINALASGGSFVPYRDSKLTRLLKDSLGGNCRTVMIANISPSHHSFEDTLNTLKYANRAKNIRVSARQNRLQPDSHSHVSEYEKAIGDLRNEVMLLRSKLAQREAPAAPLPDGAAGSENELTEASEHWKVEVVKNLECRTQLQRSLIEVDRSLARWHVERKHAQGVIAQWDHQHGPASPRGRNSTTRLLGQPKTLEDWHDQLVQIDESIKENVETRRSLEERLQQNKVAGKELQSQLPQRVLNEDLRAFLELIQRVQVLEVERL
;
A
#
# COMPACT_ATOMS: atom_id res chain seq x y z
N ARG A 1 -6.51 8.86 -19.98
CA ARG A 1 -5.27 8.14 -20.35
C ARG A 1 -5.61 6.71 -20.72
N CYS A 2 -4.99 6.17 -21.77
CA CYS A 2 -5.26 4.85 -22.32
C CYS A 2 -3.94 4.10 -22.51
N SER A 3 -3.91 2.81 -22.14
CA SER A 3 -2.80 1.90 -22.43
C SER A 3 -3.35 0.60 -22.98
N PHE A 4 -2.65 -0.01 -23.94
CA PHE A 4 -3.09 -1.26 -24.55
C PHE A 4 -1.93 -2.24 -24.67
N LEU A 5 -2.09 -3.40 -24.05
CA LEU A 5 -1.05 -4.41 -23.90
C LEU A 5 -1.45 -5.74 -24.50
N GLU A 6 -0.48 -6.46 -25.01
CA GLU A 6 -0.59 -7.87 -25.37
C GLU A 6 0.26 -8.71 -24.40
N VAL A 7 -0.32 -9.80 -23.90
CA VAL A 7 0.38 -10.84 -23.14
C VAL A 7 0.46 -12.07 -24.03
N TYR A 8 1.66 -12.36 -24.54
CA TYR A 8 1.91 -13.52 -25.39
C TYR A 8 3.15 -14.24 -24.88
N ASN A 9 3.05 -15.55 -24.66
CA ASN A 9 4.17 -16.39 -24.24
C ASN A 9 4.90 -15.88 -22.98
N GLU A 10 4.16 -15.39 -21.96
CA GLU A 10 4.71 -14.75 -20.75
C GLU A 10 5.60 -13.51 -21.03
N SER A 11 5.48 -12.91 -22.21
CA SER A 11 6.06 -11.62 -22.58
C SER A 11 4.96 -10.57 -22.68
N LEU A 12 5.30 -9.34 -22.30
CA LEU A 12 4.42 -8.18 -22.39
C LEU A 12 4.86 -7.32 -23.56
N ARG A 13 3.90 -6.91 -24.38
CA ARG A 13 4.12 -6.04 -25.52
C ARG A 13 3.17 -4.85 -25.48
N ASP A 14 3.70 -3.69 -25.82
CA ASP A 14 2.92 -2.47 -25.99
C ASP A 14 2.28 -2.44 -27.38
N LEU A 15 0.96 -2.32 -27.45
CA LEU A 15 0.22 -2.21 -28.70
C LEU A 15 0.04 -0.75 -29.16
N LEU A 16 0.31 0.24 -28.31
CA LEU A 16 0.20 1.67 -28.64
C LEU A 16 1.55 2.31 -29.00
N SER A 17 2.67 1.68 -28.64
CA SER A 17 4.01 2.16 -29.02
C SER A 17 4.19 2.27 -30.54
N GLU A 18 4.67 3.43 -31.01
CA GLU A 18 4.96 3.71 -32.42
C GLU A 18 6.32 3.16 -32.87
N ASP A 19 7.26 3.01 -31.93
CA ASP A 19 8.67 2.78 -32.24
C ASP A 19 9.00 1.34 -32.66
N GLY A 20 8.02 0.41 -32.63
CA GLY A 20 8.25 -1.00 -32.97
C GLY A 20 9.30 -1.70 -32.12
N ARG A 21 9.88 -1.02 -31.13
CA ARG A 21 10.83 -1.59 -30.19
C ARG A 21 10.05 -2.52 -29.28
N GLU A 22 10.38 -3.81 -29.36
CA GLU A 22 10.07 -4.80 -28.32
C GLU A 22 10.82 -4.42 -27.04
N ALA A 23 10.43 -3.31 -26.42
CA ALA A 23 10.91 -2.95 -25.11
C ALA A 23 10.41 -4.02 -24.15
N TYR A 24 11.32 -4.66 -23.44
CA TYR A 24 10.95 -5.65 -22.43
C TYR A 24 10.19 -4.95 -21.31
N LEU A 25 8.86 -5.11 -21.33
CA LEU A 25 7.98 -4.51 -20.34
C LEU A 25 7.93 -5.37 -19.08
N ASP A 26 8.17 -4.73 -17.94
CA ASP A 26 8.19 -5.39 -16.63
C ASP A 26 7.05 -4.93 -15.73
N LEU A 27 6.52 -5.89 -14.97
CA LEU A 27 5.48 -5.65 -13.99
C LEU A 27 6.06 -5.20 -12.67
N ARG A 28 5.62 -4.03 -12.20
CA ARG A 28 5.95 -3.44 -10.91
C ARG A 28 4.70 -3.30 -10.05
N GLU A 29 4.89 -3.26 -8.75
CA GLU A 29 3.83 -2.96 -7.78
C GLU A 29 4.07 -1.55 -7.25
N ASP A 30 3.14 -0.65 -7.51
CA ASP A 30 3.12 0.70 -6.95
C ASP A 30 2.26 0.69 -5.67
N PRO A 31 2.73 1.27 -4.54
CA PRO A 31 2.00 1.27 -3.28
C PRO A 31 0.62 1.94 -3.36
N VAL A 32 0.42 2.86 -4.30
CA VAL A 32 -0.79 3.68 -4.44
C VAL A 32 -1.61 3.22 -5.65
N LYS A 33 -0.97 2.98 -6.79
CA LYS A 33 -1.64 2.66 -8.06
C LYS A 33 -1.88 1.16 -8.27
N GLY A 34 -1.32 0.31 -7.41
CA GLY A 34 -1.41 -1.14 -7.54
C GLY A 34 -0.45 -1.67 -8.61
N THR A 35 -0.85 -2.72 -9.32
CA THR A 35 0.05 -3.34 -10.32
C THR A 35 0.16 -2.46 -11.57
N CYS A 36 1.38 -2.07 -11.93
CA CYS A 36 1.68 -1.22 -13.09
C CYS A 36 2.75 -1.84 -14.00
N VAL A 37 2.74 -1.45 -15.27
CA VAL A 37 3.72 -1.90 -16.26
C VAL A 37 4.74 -0.79 -16.48
N ALA A 38 6.01 -1.05 -16.19
CA ALA A 38 7.07 -0.08 -16.39
C ALA A 38 7.37 0.07 -17.88
N GLY A 39 7.39 1.32 -18.35
CA GLY A 39 7.71 1.64 -19.75
C GLY A 39 6.55 1.45 -20.73
N VAL A 40 5.32 1.22 -20.25
CA VAL A 40 4.13 1.20 -21.13
C VAL A 40 3.80 2.61 -21.61
N THR A 41 3.40 2.73 -22.88
CA THR A 41 2.88 3.95 -23.47
C THR A 41 1.50 4.25 -22.89
N GLU A 42 1.35 5.42 -22.28
CA GLU A 42 0.05 5.97 -21.88
C GLU A 42 -0.31 7.11 -22.83
N THR A 43 -1.32 6.90 -23.68
CA THR A 43 -1.81 7.92 -24.61
C THR A 43 -2.97 8.69 -23.98
N GLU A 44 -2.98 10.01 -24.12
CA GLU A 44 -4.13 10.82 -23.74
C GLU A 44 -5.23 10.69 -24.80
N ALA A 45 -6.47 10.59 -24.34
CA ALA A 45 -7.65 10.52 -25.21
C ALA A 45 -8.70 11.44 -24.60
N GLU A 46 -9.22 12.36 -25.40
CA GLU A 46 -10.18 13.39 -25.00
C GLU A 46 -11.62 12.98 -25.28
N SER A 47 -11.82 11.99 -26.14
CA SER A 47 -13.14 11.51 -26.58
C SER A 47 -13.25 9.98 -26.59
N PRO A 48 -14.48 9.43 -26.47
CA PRO A 48 -14.71 8.00 -26.67
C PRO A 48 -14.26 7.52 -28.05
N ASP A 49 -14.39 8.36 -29.09
CA ASP A 49 -14.00 8.03 -30.46
C ASP A 49 -12.48 7.86 -30.60
N GLU A 50 -11.68 8.66 -29.90
CA GLU A 50 -10.23 8.48 -29.81
C GLU A 50 -9.87 7.16 -29.11
N VAL A 51 -10.56 6.81 -28.02
CA VAL A 51 -10.35 5.52 -27.35
C VAL A 51 -10.67 4.36 -28.30
N MET A 52 -11.74 4.47 -29.08
CA MET A 52 -12.10 3.47 -30.10
C MET A 52 -11.05 3.41 -31.22
N SER A 53 -10.49 4.54 -31.64
CA SER A 53 -9.40 4.60 -32.62
C SER A 53 -8.12 3.93 -32.11
N LEU A 54 -7.74 4.16 -30.84
CA LEU A 54 -6.62 3.50 -30.18
C LEU A 54 -6.84 1.98 -30.08
N LEU A 55 -8.04 1.54 -29.72
CA LEU A 55 -8.42 0.13 -29.70
C LEU A 55 -8.27 -0.52 -31.09
N GLN A 56 -8.78 0.12 -32.15
CA GLN A 56 -8.64 -0.40 -33.51
C GLN A 56 -7.18 -0.45 -33.96
N THR A 57 -6.40 0.57 -33.63
CA THR A 57 -4.96 0.64 -33.96
C THR A 57 -4.19 -0.47 -33.27
N GLY A 58 -4.39 -0.68 -31.98
CA GLY A 58 -3.74 -1.75 -31.24
C GLY A 58 -4.17 -3.14 -31.70
N ASN A 59 -5.46 -3.33 -32.05
CA ASN A 59 -5.94 -4.60 -32.63
C ASN A 59 -5.30 -4.90 -33.98
N ARG A 60 -5.09 -3.88 -34.84
CA ARG A 60 -4.35 -4.07 -36.10
C ARG A 60 -2.93 -4.53 -35.84
N ARG A 61 -2.22 -3.89 -34.90
CA ARG A 61 -0.84 -4.26 -34.53
C ARG A 61 -0.75 -5.67 -33.94
N ARG A 62 -1.71 -6.08 -33.11
CA ARG A 62 -1.85 -7.46 -32.62
C ARG A 62 -2.04 -8.48 -33.76
N THR A 63 -2.61 -8.06 -34.88
CA THR A 63 -2.93 -8.94 -36.02
C THR A 63 -1.78 -9.07 -37.04
N THR A 64 -0.81 -8.14 -37.05
CA THR A 64 0.13 -7.98 -38.18
C THR A 64 1.47 -8.73 -38.09
N GLU A 65 1.71 -9.60 -37.11
CA GLU A 65 3.03 -10.27 -37.00
C GLU A 65 3.17 -11.60 -37.78
N PRO A 66 4.32 -11.82 -38.45
CA PRO A 66 4.56 -12.94 -39.34
C PRO A 66 5.12 -14.15 -38.58
N THR A 67 4.28 -14.84 -37.80
CA THR A 67 4.58 -16.22 -37.41
C THR A 67 3.79 -17.17 -38.32
N ALA A 68 4.52 -18.06 -38.99
CA ALA A 68 4.00 -18.91 -40.04
C ALA A 68 2.69 -19.64 -39.66
N MET A 69 1.62 -19.32 -40.41
CA MET A 69 0.36 -20.07 -40.55
C MET A 69 -0.59 -20.19 -39.33
N ASN A 70 -0.73 -19.19 -38.44
CA ASN A 70 -1.85 -19.20 -37.47
C ASN A 70 -2.43 -17.80 -37.20
N VAL A 71 -3.70 -17.78 -36.78
CA VAL A 71 -4.41 -16.58 -36.27
C VAL A 71 -3.85 -16.25 -34.88
N THR A 72 -2.85 -15.38 -34.80
CA THR A 72 -2.14 -15.00 -33.55
C THR A 72 -3.07 -14.48 -32.45
N SER A 73 -4.20 -13.87 -32.82
CA SER A 73 -5.16 -13.31 -31.86
C SER A 73 -5.83 -14.33 -30.95
N SER A 74 -5.94 -15.61 -31.34
CA SER A 74 -6.53 -16.64 -30.45
C SER A 74 -5.55 -17.12 -29.36
N ARG A 75 -4.28 -16.74 -29.48
CA ARG A 75 -3.17 -17.27 -28.67
C ARG A 75 -2.50 -16.25 -27.77
N SER A 76 -2.93 -14.99 -27.83
CA SER A 76 -2.47 -13.93 -26.94
C SER A 76 -3.65 -13.33 -26.17
N HIS A 77 -3.36 -12.78 -24.99
CA HIS A 77 -4.34 -12.00 -24.24
C HIS A 77 -4.14 -10.53 -24.56
N ALA A 78 -5.23 -9.78 -24.74
CA ALA A 78 -5.16 -8.33 -24.92
C ALA A 78 -5.79 -7.62 -23.72
N VAL A 79 -5.12 -6.59 -23.21
CA VAL A 79 -5.51 -5.85 -22.01
C VAL A 79 -5.51 -4.36 -22.34
N LEU A 80 -6.71 -3.81 -22.57
CA LEU A 80 -6.93 -2.38 -22.75
C LEU A 80 -7.30 -1.76 -21.40
N GLN A 81 -6.58 -0.73 -20.97
CA GLN A 81 -6.84 0.00 -19.75
C GLN A 81 -7.11 1.47 -20.06
N VAL A 82 -8.24 1.97 -19.58
CA VAL A 82 -8.63 3.38 -19.70
C VAL A 82 -8.73 3.95 -18.29
N ALA A 83 -7.80 4.85 -17.96
CA ALA A 83 -7.79 5.59 -16.71
C ALA A 83 -8.44 6.96 -16.91
N VAL A 84 -9.43 7.25 -16.08
CA VAL A 84 -10.18 8.50 -16.04
C VAL A 84 -9.89 9.20 -14.72
N GLU A 85 -9.44 10.45 -14.81
CA GLU A 85 -9.23 11.31 -13.65
C GLU A 85 -10.28 12.43 -13.71
N GLN A 86 -11.06 12.57 -12.64
CA GLN A 86 -12.00 13.66 -12.49
C GLN A 86 -11.59 14.51 -11.29
N ARG A 87 -11.43 15.81 -11.50
CA ARG A 87 -11.10 16.78 -10.47
C ARG A 87 -12.34 17.56 -10.07
N GLU A 88 -12.85 17.30 -8.87
CA GLU A 88 -13.92 18.10 -8.29
C GLU A 88 -13.34 19.42 -7.76
N HIS A 89 -13.86 20.54 -8.26
CA HIS A 89 -13.44 21.88 -7.84
C HIS A 89 -14.37 22.35 -6.72
N GLY A 90 -13.80 22.67 -5.56
CA GLY A 90 -14.54 23.09 -4.36
C GLY A 90 -13.60 23.46 -3.22
N LYS A 91 -14.16 23.76 -2.02
CA LYS A 91 -13.37 24.14 -0.82
C LYS A 91 -12.37 23.06 -0.37
N ALA A 92 -12.65 21.79 -0.70
CA ALA A 92 -11.74 20.66 -0.54
C ALA A 92 -11.67 19.95 -1.90
N PRO A 93 -10.64 20.22 -2.73
CA PRO A 93 -10.53 19.56 -4.03
C PRO A 93 -10.37 18.06 -3.84
N VAL A 94 -11.17 17.26 -4.54
CA VAL A 94 -11.09 15.80 -4.51
C VAL A 94 -10.77 15.31 -5.92
N ILE A 95 -9.79 14.41 -6.00
CA ILE A 95 -9.45 13.73 -7.25
C ILE A 95 -10.08 12.35 -7.22
N LEU A 96 -11.00 12.10 -8.14
CA LEU A 96 -11.60 10.79 -8.37
C LEU A 96 -10.83 10.06 -9.46
N LEU A 97 -10.41 8.82 -9.18
CA LEU A 97 -9.68 7.99 -10.14
C LEU A 97 -10.49 6.75 -10.53
N GLY A 98 -10.95 6.71 -11.77
CA GLY A 98 -11.56 5.55 -12.40
C GLY A 98 -10.57 4.79 -13.27
N LYS A 99 -10.66 3.46 -13.27
CA LYS A 99 -9.93 2.60 -14.20
C LYS A 99 -10.89 1.57 -14.79
N LEU A 100 -11.09 1.62 -16.10
CA LEU A 100 -11.78 0.59 -16.87
C LEU A 100 -10.73 -0.32 -17.49
N SER A 101 -10.81 -1.62 -17.21
CA SER A 101 -9.95 -2.64 -17.80
C SER A 101 -10.80 -3.58 -18.65
N MET A 102 -10.54 -3.63 -19.96
CA MET A 102 -11.15 -4.58 -20.89
C MET A 102 -10.10 -5.62 -21.27
N ILE A 103 -10.42 -6.88 -21.01
CA ILE A 103 -9.48 -7.99 -21.14
C ILE A 103 -10.09 -9.02 -22.08
N ASP A 104 -9.41 -9.24 -23.20
CA ASP A 104 -9.70 -10.29 -24.17
C ASP A 104 -8.72 -11.44 -23.92
N LEU A 105 -9.23 -12.57 -23.41
CA LEU A 105 -8.42 -13.71 -23.05
C LEU A 105 -8.17 -14.60 -24.28
N ALA A 106 -6.99 -15.23 -24.31
CA ALA A 106 -6.68 -16.28 -25.27
C ALA A 106 -7.67 -17.45 -25.15
N GLY A 107 -7.74 -18.26 -26.21
CA GLY A 107 -8.59 -19.44 -26.28
C GLY A 107 -8.39 -20.39 -25.10
N SER A 108 -9.50 -20.87 -24.53
CA SER A 108 -9.51 -21.78 -23.38
C SER A 108 -9.40 -23.27 -23.76
N GLU A 109 -9.34 -23.57 -25.06
CA GLU A 109 -9.17 -24.92 -25.59
C GLU A 109 -7.83 -25.53 -25.21
N ARG A 110 -7.82 -26.86 -25.02
CA ARG A 110 -6.60 -27.57 -24.62
C ARG A 110 -5.68 -27.78 -25.82
N ALA A 111 -4.39 -27.44 -25.63
CA ALA A 111 -3.36 -27.69 -26.64
C ALA A 111 -3.20 -29.18 -27.02
N SER A 112 -3.67 -30.12 -26.19
CA SER A 112 -3.64 -31.56 -26.46
C SER A 112 -4.49 -31.99 -27.67
N GLN A 113 -5.39 -31.13 -28.17
CA GLN A 113 -6.14 -31.39 -29.40
C GLN A 113 -5.38 -30.97 -30.67
N THR A 114 -4.18 -30.41 -30.53
CA THR A 114 -3.38 -29.93 -31.66
C THR A 114 -2.10 -30.75 -31.79
N ASP A 115 -1.85 -31.28 -32.99
CA ASP A 115 -0.70 -32.13 -33.32
C ASP A 115 0.61 -31.32 -33.42
N ASN A 116 0.94 -30.59 -32.35
CA ASN A 116 1.97 -29.57 -32.31
C ASN A 116 3.29 -30.14 -31.77
N LYS A 117 4.34 -30.15 -32.61
CA LYS A 117 5.72 -30.54 -32.24
C LYS A 117 6.62 -29.32 -32.07
N GLY A 118 7.62 -29.41 -31.20
CA GLY A 118 8.69 -28.41 -31.04
C GLY A 118 8.22 -27.09 -30.39
N ALA A 119 8.62 -25.94 -30.95
CA ALA A 119 8.34 -24.60 -30.41
C ALA A 119 6.84 -24.31 -30.19
N ARG A 120 5.96 -24.89 -31.02
CA ARG A 120 4.50 -24.76 -30.90
C ARG A 120 3.94 -25.47 -29.66
N LEU A 121 4.61 -26.52 -29.18
CA LEU A 121 4.23 -27.20 -27.94
C LEU A 121 4.56 -26.33 -26.72
N ILE A 122 5.72 -25.66 -26.75
CA ILE A 122 6.15 -24.72 -25.69
C ILE A 122 5.23 -23.51 -25.65
N GLU A 123 4.89 -22.95 -26.81
CA GLU A 123 3.92 -21.86 -26.95
C GLU A 123 2.55 -22.25 -26.40
N GLY A 124 2.01 -23.40 -26.82
CA GLY A 124 0.74 -23.93 -26.30
C GLY A 124 0.77 -24.18 -24.79
N ALA A 125 1.91 -24.64 -24.25
CA ALA A 125 2.09 -24.81 -22.82
C ALA A 125 2.06 -23.48 -22.05
N ASN A 126 2.66 -22.41 -22.59
CA ASN A 126 2.67 -21.10 -21.96
C ASN A 126 1.32 -20.37 -22.04
N ILE A 127 0.55 -20.55 -23.12
CA ILE A 127 -0.83 -20.05 -23.20
C ILE A 127 -1.68 -20.74 -22.12
N ASN A 128 -1.62 -22.07 -22.05
CA ASN A 128 -2.33 -22.83 -21.04
C ASN A 128 -1.85 -22.51 -19.62
N ARG A 129 -0.57 -22.18 -19.43
CA ARG A 129 -0.04 -21.74 -18.14
C ARG A 129 -0.76 -20.49 -17.63
N SER A 130 -0.94 -19.47 -18.46
CA SER A 130 -1.60 -18.23 -18.06
C SER A 130 -3.08 -18.43 -17.67
N LEU A 131 -3.83 -19.25 -18.43
CA LEU A 131 -5.23 -19.56 -18.12
C LEU A 131 -5.37 -20.52 -16.93
N LEU A 132 -4.46 -21.47 -16.76
CA LEU A 132 -4.41 -22.35 -15.60
C LEU A 132 -4.12 -21.54 -14.32
N ALA A 133 -3.13 -20.64 -14.37
CA ALA A 133 -2.82 -19.73 -13.28
C ALA A 133 -4.04 -18.87 -12.93
N LEU A 134 -4.75 -18.34 -13.93
CA LEU A 134 -6.00 -17.60 -13.73
C LEU A 134 -7.07 -18.46 -13.05
N GLY A 135 -7.22 -19.72 -13.48
CA GLY A 135 -8.12 -20.67 -12.84
C GLY A 135 -7.76 -20.97 -11.39
N ASN A 136 -6.48 -21.12 -11.08
CA ASN A 136 -6.01 -21.32 -9.72
C ASN A 136 -6.29 -20.09 -8.84
N CYS A 137 -6.09 -18.88 -9.38
CA CYS A 137 -6.42 -17.64 -8.67
C CYS A 137 -7.92 -17.56 -8.37
N ILE A 138 -8.78 -17.86 -9.36
CA ILE A 138 -10.23 -17.87 -9.19
C ILE A 138 -10.68 -18.90 -8.16
N ASN A 139 -10.11 -20.11 -8.19
CA ASN A 139 -10.43 -21.15 -7.20
C ASN A 139 -10.07 -20.70 -5.79
N ALA A 140 -8.88 -20.14 -5.60
CA ALA A 140 -8.41 -19.65 -4.31
C ALA A 140 -9.26 -18.48 -3.80
N LEU A 141 -9.65 -17.56 -4.68
CA LEU A 141 -10.52 -16.43 -4.34
C LEU A 141 -11.93 -16.87 -4.00
N ALA A 142 -12.50 -17.82 -4.76
CA ALA A 142 -13.84 -18.34 -4.54
C ALA A 142 -13.94 -19.15 -3.24
N SER A 143 -12.88 -19.83 -2.83
CA SER A 143 -12.82 -20.56 -1.56
C SER A 143 -12.48 -19.69 -0.35
N GLY A 144 -12.14 -18.41 -0.56
CA GLY A 144 -11.69 -17.51 0.51
C GLY A 144 -10.30 -17.87 1.05
N GLY A 145 -9.46 -18.49 0.22
CA GLY A 145 -8.08 -18.83 0.57
C GLY A 145 -7.25 -17.60 0.92
N SER A 146 -6.41 -17.72 1.95
CA SER A 146 -5.54 -16.63 2.42
C SER A 146 -4.41 -16.29 1.45
N PHE A 147 -3.99 -17.26 0.63
CA PHE A 147 -2.96 -17.08 -0.39
C PHE A 147 -3.55 -17.30 -1.78
N VAL A 148 -3.32 -16.33 -2.66
CA VAL A 148 -3.73 -16.39 -4.07
C VAL A 148 -2.48 -16.30 -4.93
N PRO A 149 -2.22 -17.30 -5.82
CA PRO A 149 -0.97 -17.42 -6.56
C PRO A 149 -0.91 -16.50 -7.79
N TYR A 150 -1.10 -15.19 -7.59
CA TYR A 150 -1.08 -14.23 -8.69
C TYR A 150 0.24 -14.21 -9.47
N ARG A 151 1.33 -14.68 -8.88
CA ARG A 151 2.68 -14.66 -9.46
C ARG A 151 2.94 -15.77 -10.49
N ASP A 152 2.04 -16.74 -10.63
CA ASP A 152 2.26 -17.90 -11.52
C ASP A 152 2.28 -17.54 -13.01
N SER A 153 1.68 -16.40 -13.38
CA SER A 153 1.73 -15.80 -14.73
C SER A 153 1.76 -14.27 -14.69
N LYS A 154 2.30 -13.63 -15.75
CA LYS A 154 2.24 -12.17 -15.91
C LYS A 154 0.79 -11.67 -16.04
N LEU A 155 -0.09 -12.46 -16.66
CA LEU A 155 -1.52 -12.15 -16.77
C LEU A 155 -2.19 -12.03 -15.39
N THR A 156 -2.01 -13.03 -14.52
CA THR A 156 -2.62 -13.01 -13.18
C THR A 156 -2.08 -11.90 -12.29
N ARG A 157 -0.80 -11.50 -12.48
CA ARG A 157 -0.24 -10.32 -11.83
C ARG A 157 -0.92 -9.04 -12.31
N LEU A 158 -1.07 -8.86 -13.62
CA LEU A 158 -1.80 -7.72 -14.21
C LEU A 158 -3.24 -7.64 -13.70
N LEU A 159 -3.89 -8.79 -13.52
CA LEU A 159 -5.29 -8.91 -13.12
C LEU A 159 -5.50 -8.97 -11.60
N LYS A 160 -4.43 -8.86 -10.80
CA LYS A 160 -4.50 -8.95 -9.33
C LYS A 160 -5.55 -8.00 -8.75
N ASP A 161 -5.51 -6.73 -9.18
CA ASP A 161 -6.47 -5.72 -8.73
C ASP A 161 -7.88 -5.99 -9.25
N SER A 162 -8.00 -6.56 -10.45
CA SER A 162 -9.27 -6.87 -11.10
C SER A 162 -9.97 -8.12 -10.54
N LEU A 163 -9.27 -9.08 -9.96
CA LEU A 163 -9.89 -10.34 -9.51
C LEU A 163 -10.22 -10.35 -8.01
N GLY A 164 -9.32 -9.84 -7.17
CA GLY A 164 -9.49 -9.84 -5.71
C GLY A 164 -9.23 -8.49 -5.06
N GLY A 165 -8.91 -7.46 -5.83
CA GLY A 165 -8.63 -6.11 -5.34
C GLY A 165 -9.84 -5.18 -5.37
N ASN A 166 -9.57 -3.88 -5.35
CA ASN A 166 -10.60 -2.85 -5.43
C ASN A 166 -11.11 -2.67 -6.88
N CYS A 167 -11.96 -3.57 -7.35
CA CYS A 167 -12.51 -3.52 -8.70
C CYS A 167 -13.95 -4.05 -8.74
N ARG A 168 -14.76 -3.56 -9.68
CA ARG A 168 -16.04 -4.19 -10.03
C ARG A 168 -15.81 -5.02 -11.29
N THR A 169 -15.95 -6.33 -11.14
CA THR A 169 -15.48 -7.27 -12.17
C THR A 169 -16.65 -8.00 -12.79
N VAL A 170 -16.69 -7.98 -14.12
CA VAL A 170 -17.67 -8.71 -14.92
C VAL A 170 -16.90 -9.67 -15.81
N MET A 171 -17.27 -10.96 -15.75
CA MET A 171 -16.74 -11.99 -16.63
C MET A 171 -17.82 -12.38 -17.64
N ILE A 172 -17.47 -12.33 -18.93
CA ILE A 172 -18.33 -12.79 -20.02
C ILE A 172 -17.82 -14.17 -20.44
N ALA A 173 -18.66 -15.19 -20.28
CA ALA A 173 -18.33 -16.54 -20.68
C ALA A 173 -18.89 -16.82 -22.08
N ASN A 174 -18.03 -16.78 -23.08
CA ASN A 174 -18.39 -17.11 -24.47
C ASN A 174 -18.36 -18.63 -24.66
N ILE A 175 -19.47 -19.20 -25.14
CA ILE A 175 -19.63 -20.64 -25.35
C ILE A 175 -20.19 -20.93 -26.73
N SER A 176 -19.95 -22.14 -27.24
CA SER A 176 -20.51 -22.64 -28.48
C SER A 176 -21.64 -23.63 -28.19
N PRO A 177 -22.81 -23.53 -28.84
CA PRO A 177 -23.89 -24.50 -28.67
C PRO A 177 -23.62 -25.83 -29.42
N SER A 178 -22.51 -25.93 -30.16
CA SER A 178 -22.18 -27.12 -30.95
C SER A 178 -21.82 -28.31 -30.07
N HIS A 179 -22.31 -29.50 -30.44
CA HIS A 179 -21.96 -30.75 -29.77
C HIS A 179 -20.45 -31.07 -29.84
N HIS A 180 -19.76 -30.61 -30.88
CA HIS A 180 -18.30 -30.77 -31.01
C HIS A 180 -17.52 -30.01 -29.92
N SER A 181 -18.10 -28.95 -29.36
CA SER A 181 -17.48 -28.09 -28.34
C SER A 181 -18.06 -28.37 -26.95
N PHE A 182 -18.72 -29.51 -26.74
CA PHE A 182 -19.41 -29.83 -25.49
C PHE A 182 -18.46 -29.78 -24.28
N GLU A 183 -17.29 -30.40 -24.37
CA GLU A 183 -16.33 -30.46 -23.27
C GLU A 183 -15.79 -29.06 -22.90
N ASP A 184 -15.41 -28.26 -23.90
CA ASP A 184 -14.91 -26.90 -23.69
C ASP A 184 -16.00 -25.99 -23.12
N THR A 185 -17.22 -26.09 -23.63
CA THR A 185 -18.38 -25.36 -23.12
C THR A 185 -18.65 -25.69 -21.65
N LEU A 186 -18.63 -26.97 -21.28
CA LEU A 186 -18.78 -27.41 -19.90
C LEU A 186 -17.67 -26.85 -18.99
N ASN A 187 -16.43 -26.85 -19.48
CA ASN A 187 -15.28 -26.32 -18.73
C ASN A 187 -15.40 -24.80 -18.52
N THR A 188 -15.76 -24.05 -19.55
CA THR A 188 -16.00 -22.60 -19.47
C THR A 188 -17.13 -22.27 -18.51
N LEU A 189 -18.24 -23.02 -18.52
CA LEU A 189 -19.35 -22.82 -17.57
C LEU A 189 -18.93 -23.13 -16.13
N LYS A 190 -18.18 -24.22 -15.89
CA LYS A 190 -17.61 -24.52 -14.57
C LYS A 190 -16.67 -23.42 -14.10
N TYR A 191 -15.91 -22.83 -15.01
CA TYR A 191 -15.01 -21.71 -14.72
C TYR A 191 -15.79 -20.46 -14.29
N ALA A 192 -16.78 -20.06 -15.09
CA ALA A 192 -17.64 -18.92 -14.81
C ALA A 192 -18.43 -19.08 -13.49
N ASN A 193 -18.93 -20.30 -13.22
CA ASN A 193 -19.64 -20.59 -11.98
C ASN A 193 -18.74 -20.42 -10.74
N ARG A 194 -17.45 -20.76 -10.85
CA ARG A 194 -16.48 -20.53 -9.76
C ARG A 194 -16.16 -19.05 -9.60
N ALA A 195 -15.94 -18.34 -10.70
CA ALA A 195 -15.70 -16.89 -10.70
C ALA A 195 -16.86 -16.11 -10.06
N LYS A 196 -18.10 -16.54 -10.26
CA LYS A 196 -19.31 -15.95 -9.63
C LYS A 196 -19.24 -15.93 -8.09
N ASN A 197 -18.54 -16.87 -7.47
CA ASN A 197 -18.46 -16.97 -6.01
C ASN A 197 -17.38 -16.07 -5.39
N ILE A 198 -16.57 -15.39 -6.20
CA ILE A 198 -15.57 -14.45 -5.71
C ILE A 198 -16.27 -13.24 -5.08
N ARG A 199 -15.95 -12.96 -3.83
CA ARG A 199 -16.47 -11.81 -3.09
C ARG A 199 -15.50 -10.65 -3.20
N VAL A 200 -15.93 -9.54 -3.80
CA VAL A 200 -15.11 -8.33 -3.94
C VAL A 200 -15.77 -7.16 -3.21
N SER A 201 -14.98 -6.38 -2.47
CA SER A 201 -15.41 -5.14 -1.82
C SER A 201 -14.85 -3.94 -2.57
N ALA A 202 -15.59 -3.46 -3.57
CA ALA A 202 -15.19 -2.29 -4.34
C ALA A 202 -15.53 -0.99 -3.61
N ARG A 203 -14.54 -0.11 -3.45
CA ARG A 203 -14.61 1.22 -2.86
C ARG A 203 -14.29 2.28 -3.90
N GLN A 204 -14.89 3.46 -3.79
CA GLN A 204 -14.59 4.57 -4.68
C GLN A 204 -13.18 5.11 -4.40
N ASN A 205 -12.34 5.20 -5.44
CA ASN A 205 -11.00 5.79 -5.31
C ASN A 205 -11.13 7.31 -5.23
N ARG A 206 -10.99 7.84 -4.01
CA ARG A 206 -10.94 9.27 -3.73
C ARG A 206 -9.56 9.60 -3.20
N LEU A 207 -8.81 10.41 -3.94
CA LEU A 207 -7.59 11.02 -3.44
C LEU A 207 -7.94 12.43 -3.01
N GLN A 208 -7.80 12.70 -1.71
CA GLN A 208 -7.65 14.07 -1.26
C GLN A 208 -6.18 14.43 -1.51
N PRO A 209 -5.87 15.48 -2.28
CA PRO A 209 -4.51 15.95 -2.37
C PRO A 209 -4.11 16.41 -0.97
N ASP A 210 -3.20 15.67 -0.33
CA ASP A 210 -2.60 16.00 0.98
C ASP A 210 -2.00 17.42 1.00
N SER A 211 -1.80 18.02 -0.17
CA SER A 211 -1.37 19.39 -0.36
C SER A 211 -2.31 20.45 0.23
N HIS A 212 -3.62 20.20 0.40
CA HIS A 212 -4.53 21.25 0.91
C HIS A 212 -4.66 21.35 2.43
N SER A 213 -4.38 20.28 3.20
CA SER A 213 -4.30 20.40 4.67
C SER A 213 -3.10 21.27 5.02
N HIS A 214 -1.94 20.94 4.44
CA HIS A 214 -0.70 21.65 4.74
C HIS A 214 -0.66 23.05 4.15
N VAL A 215 -1.12 23.30 2.92
CA VAL A 215 -1.07 24.65 2.34
C VAL A 215 -2.03 25.61 3.04
N SER A 216 -3.23 25.17 3.43
CA SER A 216 -4.14 26.04 4.21
C SER A 216 -3.61 26.32 5.62
N GLU A 217 -2.97 25.33 6.26
CA GLU A 217 -2.29 25.51 7.55
C GLU A 217 -1.05 26.40 7.42
N TYR A 218 -0.27 26.28 6.35
CA TYR A 218 0.86 27.15 6.05
C TYR A 218 0.42 28.57 5.71
N GLU A 219 -0.64 28.75 4.92
CA GLU A 219 -1.20 30.07 4.62
C GLU A 219 -1.72 30.76 5.89
N LYS A 220 -2.37 30.00 6.77
CA LYS A 220 -2.82 30.50 8.07
C LYS A 220 -1.64 30.82 8.98
N ALA A 221 -0.65 29.94 9.08
CA ALA A 221 0.57 30.16 9.86
C ALA A 221 1.39 31.35 9.33
N ILE A 222 1.47 31.55 8.02
CA ILE A 222 2.11 32.70 7.37
C ILE A 222 1.31 33.99 7.65
N GLY A 223 -0.02 33.92 7.64
CA GLY A 223 -0.89 35.03 8.02
C GLY A 223 -0.72 35.44 9.49
N ASP A 224 -0.71 34.45 10.38
CA ASP A 224 -0.51 34.63 11.82
C ASP A 224 0.90 35.20 12.11
N LEU A 225 1.96 34.64 11.49
CA LEU A 225 3.32 35.18 11.60
C LEU A 225 3.43 36.62 11.07
N ARG A 226 2.76 36.94 9.97
CA ARG A 226 2.79 38.32 9.41
C ARG A 226 2.12 39.31 10.35
N ASN A 227 1.00 38.93 10.97
CA ASN A 227 0.33 39.76 11.96
C ASN A 227 1.18 39.94 13.21
N GLU A 228 1.85 38.88 13.66
CA GLU A 228 2.75 38.92 14.81
C GLU A 228 3.99 39.77 14.55
N VAL A 229 4.61 39.66 13.37
CA VAL A 229 5.71 40.52 12.94
C VAL A 229 5.28 41.99 12.88
N MET A 230 4.05 42.27 12.42
CA MET A 230 3.50 43.63 12.39
C MET A 230 3.30 44.19 13.81
N LEU A 231 2.76 43.37 14.72
CA LEU A 231 2.54 43.74 16.12
C LEU A 231 3.87 43.98 16.86
N LEU A 232 4.84 43.08 16.70
CA LEU A 232 6.17 43.19 17.33
C LEU A 232 6.95 44.40 16.80
N ARG A 233 6.87 44.69 15.49
CA ARG A 233 7.46 45.92 14.92
C ARG A 233 6.81 47.18 15.49
N SER A 234 5.49 47.18 15.71
CA SER A 234 4.80 48.31 16.35
C SER A 234 5.20 48.47 17.82
N LYS A 235 5.38 47.38 18.57
CA LYS A 235 5.83 47.41 19.97
C LYS A 235 7.29 47.88 20.09
N LEU A 236 8.17 47.49 19.17
CA LEU A 236 9.56 47.98 19.09
C LEU A 236 9.62 49.48 18.78
N ALA A 237 8.83 49.95 17.82
CA ALA A 237 8.72 51.38 17.49
C ALA A 237 8.19 52.22 18.67
N GLN A 238 7.34 51.65 19.53
CA GLN A 238 6.87 52.31 20.75
C GLN A 238 7.92 52.31 21.88
N ARG A 239 8.86 51.35 21.90
CA ARG A 239 9.99 51.29 22.85
C ARG A 239 11.15 52.20 22.47
N GLU A 240 11.31 52.54 21.20
CA GLU A 240 12.33 53.48 20.71
C GLU A 240 11.93 54.96 20.90
N ALA A 241 10.74 55.25 21.45
CA ALA A 241 10.41 56.59 21.93
C ALA A 241 11.24 56.90 23.20
N PRO A 242 11.81 58.12 23.33
CA PRO A 242 12.83 58.40 24.34
C PRO A 242 12.28 58.25 25.76
N ALA A 243 12.82 57.27 26.49
CA ALA A 243 12.50 57.00 27.89
C ALA A 243 12.96 58.17 28.78
N ALA A 244 12.03 58.71 29.57
CA ALA A 244 12.35 59.56 30.73
C ALA A 244 12.91 58.68 31.88
N PRO A 245 13.74 59.22 32.78
CA PRO A 245 14.43 58.41 33.79
C PRO A 245 13.46 57.95 34.88
N LEU A 246 13.46 56.66 35.20
CA LEU A 246 12.79 56.11 36.38
C LEU A 246 13.81 55.88 37.51
N PRO A 247 13.41 56.07 38.78
CA PRO A 247 14.28 55.97 39.94
C PRO A 247 14.49 54.52 40.39
N ASP A 248 15.60 54.37 41.10
CA ASP A 248 16.22 53.16 41.64
C ASP A 248 15.39 52.52 42.76
N GLY A 249 15.20 51.19 42.72
CA GLY A 249 14.66 50.41 43.84
C GLY A 249 13.65 49.30 43.50
N ALA A 250 14.08 48.20 42.87
CA ALA A 250 13.31 46.94 42.83
C ALA A 250 14.17 45.67 42.58
N ALA A 251 15.45 45.66 42.98
CA ALA A 251 16.40 44.59 42.64
C ALA A 251 16.19 43.24 43.38
N GLY A 252 15.26 43.18 44.35
CA GLY A 252 15.03 41.96 45.16
C GLY A 252 14.02 40.96 44.57
N SER A 253 13.01 41.45 43.83
CA SER A 253 11.93 40.61 43.30
C SER A 253 12.20 40.04 41.89
N GLU A 254 13.12 40.63 41.13
CA GLU A 254 13.46 40.17 39.77
C GLU A 254 14.27 38.86 39.75
N ASN A 255 15.02 38.56 40.82
CA ASN A 255 15.91 37.40 40.87
C ASN A 255 15.15 36.08 41.16
N GLU A 256 14.12 36.10 42.02
CA GLU A 256 13.30 34.91 42.29
C GLU A 256 12.39 34.54 41.10
N LEU A 257 11.92 35.54 40.35
CA LEU A 257 11.07 35.36 39.17
C LEU A 257 11.84 34.81 37.96
N THR A 258 13.13 35.16 37.84
CA THR A 258 14.01 34.62 36.79
C THR A 258 14.44 33.19 37.09
N GLU A 259 14.78 32.83 38.33
CA GLU A 259 15.09 31.45 38.72
C GLU A 259 13.89 30.51 38.55
N ALA A 260 12.68 30.94 38.95
CA ALA A 260 11.45 30.18 38.76
C ALA A 260 11.12 29.98 37.26
N SER A 261 11.38 30.98 36.42
CA SER A 261 11.19 30.89 34.97
C SER A 261 12.19 29.93 34.32
N GLU A 262 13.45 29.92 34.73
CA GLU A 262 14.47 28.97 34.23
C GLU A 262 14.18 27.52 34.66
N HIS A 263 13.78 27.31 35.91
CA HIS A 263 13.37 25.99 36.39
C HIS A 263 12.22 25.40 35.57
N TRP A 264 11.25 26.24 35.22
CA TRP A 264 10.10 25.84 34.42
C TRP A 264 10.45 25.44 32.99
N LYS A 265 11.37 26.18 32.34
CA LYS A 265 11.88 25.80 31.01
C LYS A 265 12.47 24.40 31.03
N VAL A 266 13.28 24.10 32.04
CA VAL A 266 13.91 22.78 32.19
C VAL A 266 12.86 21.68 32.36
N GLU A 267 11.78 21.94 33.11
CA GLU A 267 10.72 20.97 33.35
C GLU A 267 9.89 20.69 32.08
N VAL A 268 9.58 21.73 31.31
CA VAL A 268 8.90 21.61 30.01
C VAL A 268 9.75 20.83 29.01
N VAL A 269 11.05 21.16 28.89
CA VAL A 269 11.97 20.45 28.00
C VAL A 269 12.09 18.98 28.39
N LYS A 270 12.23 18.66 29.69
CA LYS A 270 12.29 17.28 30.18
C LYS A 270 11.02 16.49 29.87
N ASN A 271 9.84 17.09 30.04
CA ASN A 271 8.58 16.44 29.71
C ASN A 271 8.52 16.07 28.22
N LEU A 272 8.97 16.98 27.35
CA LEU A 272 8.99 16.81 25.90
C LEU A 272 10.02 15.78 25.42
N GLU A 273 11.23 15.80 26.00
CA GLU A 273 12.27 14.79 25.75
C GLU A 273 11.77 13.39 26.13
N CYS A 274 11.16 13.27 27.31
CA CYS A 274 10.56 12.03 27.79
C CYS A 274 9.46 11.53 26.84
N ARG A 275 8.62 12.43 26.31
CA ARG A 275 7.58 12.09 25.33
C ARG A 275 8.17 11.50 24.06
N THR A 276 9.19 12.17 23.52
CA THR A 276 9.88 11.75 22.29
C THR A 276 10.55 10.38 22.48
N GLN A 277 11.16 10.15 23.64
CA GLN A 277 11.78 8.88 23.97
C GLN A 277 10.76 7.74 24.09
N LEU A 278 9.63 7.97 24.79
CA LEU A 278 8.56 6.98 24.94
C LEU A 278 7.99 6.55 23.59
N GLN A 279 7.82 7.48 22.65
CA GLN A 279 7.31 7.18 21.31
C GLN A 279 8.32 6.42 20.45
N ARG A 280 9.61 6.77 20.53
CA ARG A 280 10.68 5.99 19.88
C ARG A 280 10.70 4.55 20.36
N SER A 281 10.59 4.34 21.68
CA SER A 281 10.49 3.00 22.26
C SER A 281 9.22 2.27 21.81
N LEU A 282 8.09 2.96 21.69
CA LEU A 282 6.84 2.36 21.20
C LEU A 282 6.98 1.86 19.75
N ILE A 283 7.59 2.67 18.87
CA ILE A 283 7.87 2.29 17.47
C ILE A 283 8.79 1.06 17.42
N GLU A 284 9.80 0.98 18.29
CA GLU A 284 10.71 -0.17 18.35
C GLU A 284 10.01 -1.47 18.80
N VAL A 285 9.11 -1.37 19.78
CA VAL A 285 8.29 -2.49 20.23
C VAL A 285 7.30 -2.92 19.14
N ASP A 286 6.63 -1.99 18.46
CA ASP A 286 5.71 -2.30 17.36
C ASP A 286 6.44 -2.95 16.18
N ARG A 287 7.65 -2.49 15.84
CA ARG A 287 8.51 -3.16 14.84
C ARG A 287 8.88 -4.57 15.25
N SER A 288 9.15 -4.80 16.54
CA SER A 288 9.48 -6.13 17.06
C SER A 288 8.27 -7.06 17.04
N LEU A 289 7.09 -6.58 17.44
CA LEU A 289 5.82 -7.32 17.32
C LEU A 289 5.51 -7.72 15.89
N ALA A 290 5.70 -6.80 14.93
CA ALA A 290 5.51 -7.10 13.51
C ALA A 290 6.42 -8.24 13.02
N ARG A 291 7.71 -8.22 13.42
CA ARG A 291 8.66 -9.31 13.11
C ARG A 291 8.20 -10.64 13.71
N TRP A 292 7.87 -10.67 15.00
CA TRP A 292 7.42 -11.88 15.67
C TRP A 292 6.13 -12.46 15.07
N HIS A 293 5.18 -11.61 14.66
CA HIS A 293 3.96 -12.08 13.97
C HIS A 293 4.24 -12.72 12.61
N VAL A 294 5.23 -12.22 11.86
CA VAL A 294 5.66 -12.84 10.60
C VAL A 294 6.31 -14.19 10.88
N GLU A 295 7.22 -14.28 11.84
CA GLU A 295 7.87 -15.54 12.23
C GLU A 295 6.85 -16.57 12.73
N ARG A 296 5.87 -16.16 13.55
CA ARG A 296 4.81 -17.05 14.01
C ARG A 296 4.02 -17.62 12.84
N LYS A 297 3.60 -16.78 11.89
CA LYS A 297 2.87 -17.24 10.69
C LYS A 297 3.70 -18.19 9.84
N HIS A 298 5.00 -17.95 9.74
CA HIS A 298 5.91 -18.83 9.04
C HIS A 298 5.98 -20.21 9.70
N ALA A 299 6.25 -20.27 11.02
CA ALA A 299 6.29 -21.52 11.78
C ALA A 299 4.95 -22.29 11.70
N GLN A 300 3.81 -21.61 11.84
CA GLN A 300 2.49 -22.23 11.67
C GLN A 300 2.28 -22.80 10.26
N GLY A 301 2.74 -22.10 9.23
CA GLY A 301 2.68 -22.58 7.85
C GLY A 301 3.50 -23.84 7.62
N VAL A 302 4.69 -23.93 8.21
CA VAL A 302 5.56 -25.12 8.13
C VAL A 302 4.94 -26.31 8.86
N ILE A 303 4.40 -26.11 10.06
CA ILE A 303 3.71 -27.17 10.83
C ILE A 303 2.49 -27.69 10.05
N ALA A 304 1.65 -26.80 9.53
CA ALA A 304 0.47 -27.18 8.75
C ALA A 304 0.82 -27.95 7.46
N GLN A 305 1.92 -27.58 6.78
CA GLN A 305 2.43 -28.31 5.61
C GLN A 305 2.92 -29.71 6.00
N TRP A 306 3.60 -29.84 7.15
CA TRP A 306 4.05 -31.13 7.65
C TRP A 306 2.88 -32.05 8.00
N ASP A 307 1.85 -31.53 8.70
CA ASP A 307 0.63 -32.26 9.05
C ASP A 307 -0.14 -32.73 7.81
N HIS A 308 -0.18 -31.90 6.76
CA HIS A 308 -0.83 -32.26 5.50
C HIS A 308 -0.11 -33.39 4.76
N GLN A 309 1.23 -33.45 4.88
CA GLN A 309 2.05 -34.52 4.29
C GLN A 309 2.03 -35.82 5.11
N HIS A 310 1.80 -35.76 6.42
CA HIS A 310 1.92 -36.89 7.36
C HIS A 310 0.62 -37.23 8.10
N GLY A 311 -0.55 -36.99 7.50
CA GLY A 311 -1.88 -37.16 8.11
C GLY A 311 -2.11 -38.51 8.85
N PRO A 312 -3.23 -38.63 9.60
CA PRO A 312 -3.38 -39.44 10.82
C PRO A 312 -3.31 -40.98 10.70
N ALA A 313 -2.85 -41.53 9.56
CA ALA A 313 -2.85 -42.96 9.25
C ALA A 313 -1.44 -43.60 9.19
N SER A 314 -0.39 -42.98 9.71
CA SER A 314 0.95 -43.61 9.75
C SER A 314 1.43 -43.83 11.19
N PRO A 315 1.57 -45.08 11.66
CA PRO A 315 2.03 -45.36 13.00
C PRO A 315 3.52 -45.08 13.13
N ARG A 316 3.87 -44.27 14.15
CA ARG A 316 5.17 -44.23 14.83
C ARG A 316 6.40 -44.43 13.93
N GLY A 317 6.79 -43.37 13.23
CA GLY A 317 8.13 -43.22 12.66
C GLY A 317 8.80 -41.99 13.25
N ARG A 318 9.38 -42.13 14.46
CA ARG A 318 10.35 -41.14 14.97
C ARG A 318 11.51 -41.06 13.97
N ASN A 319 11.88 -39.84 13.60
CA ASN A 319 13.05 -39.46 12.80
C ASN A 319 12.82 -39.45 11.27
N SER A 320 12.17 -38.39 10.77
CA SER A 320 12.33 -37.97 9.38
C SER A 320 12.64 -36.48 9.31
N THR A 321 13.88 -36.16 8.97
CA THR A 321 14.40 -34.79 8.82
C THR A 321 14.01 -34.25 7.44
N THR A 322 13.11 -33.27 7.41
CA THR A 322 12.75 -32.56 6.18
C THR A 322 13.92 -31.65 5.78
N ARG A 323 14.62 -31.99 4.69
CA ARG A 323 15.66 -31.13 4.08
C ARG A 323 15.01 -29.97 3.34
N LEU A 324 14.78 -28.86 4.05
CA LEU A 324 14.68 -27.52 3.46
C LEU A 324 15.92 -26.73 3.89
N LEU A 325 16.44 -25.93 2.96
CA LEU A 325 17.71 -25.21 3.04
C LEU A 325 17.91 -24.51 4.40
N GLY A 326 18.90 -24.98 5.16
CA GLY A 326 19.36 -24.36 6.42
C GLY A 326 18.87 -25.06 7.69
N GLN A 327 19.69 -25.99 8.19
CA GLN A 327 19.54 -26.81 9.41
C GLN A 327 18.24 -27.63 9.55
N PRO A 328 18.33 -28.97 9.78
CA PRO A 328 17.15 -29.82 9.89
C PRO A 328 16.51 -29.66 11.26
N LYS A 329 15.61 -28.68 11.40
CA LYS A 329 14.71 -28.58 12.56
C LYS A 329 13.64 -29.67 12.46
N THR A 330 13.45 -30.43 13.53
CA THR A 330 12.38 -31.40 13.69
C THR A 330 11.04 -30.70 13.93
N LEU A 331 9.92 -31.42 13.81
CA LEU A 331 8.60 -30.87 14.11
C LEU A 331 8.49 -30.42 15.58
N GLU A 332 9.12 -31.14 16.51
CA GLU A 332 9.19 -30.77 17.92
C GLU A 332 9.92 -29.43 18.08
N ASP A 333 11.04 -29.22 17.37
CA ASP A 333 11.78 -27.93 17.39
C ASP A 333 10.92 -26.75 16.88
N TRP A 334 10.03 -26.98 15.91
CA TRP A 334 9.12 -25.94 15.42
C TRP A 334 7.99 -25.63 16.41
N HIS A 335 7.50 -26.61 17.15
CA HIS A 335 6.52 -26.39 18.22
C HIS A 335 7.17 -25.63 19.39
N ASP A 336 8.37 -26.02 19.81
CA ASP A 336 9.12 -25.32 20.85
C ASP A 336 9.45 -23.88 20.44
N GLN A 337 9.84 -23.66 19.19
CA GLN A 337 10.05 -22.32 18.64
C GLN A 337 8.75 -21.50 18.63
N LEU A 338 7.60 -22.11 18.34
CA LEU A 338 6.31 -21.42 18.37
C LEU A 338 5.97 -20.93 19.79
N VAL A 339 6.24 -21.76 20.81
CA VAL A 339 6.05 -21.39 22.22
C VAL A 339 6.92 -20.19 22.59
N GLN A 340 8.20 -20.21 22.20
CA GLN A 340 9.12 -19.08 22.42
C GLN A 340 8.68 -17.80 21.72
N ILE A 341 8.18 -17.91 20.49
CA ILE A 341 7.63 -16.76 19.74
C ILE A 341 6.39 -16.20 20.42
N ASP A 342 5.45 -17.06 20.87
CA ASP A 342 4.24 -16.61 21.55
C ASP A 342 4.54 -15.97 22.91
N GLU A 343 5.55 -16.45 23.64
CA GLU A 343 6.06 -15.82 24.86
C GLU A 343 6.66 -14.44 24.57
N SER A 344 7.52 -14.34 23.55
CA SER A 344 8.10 -13.06 23.11
C SER A 344 7.04 -12.06 22.67
N ILE A 345 5.96 -12.51 22.02
CA ILE A 345 4.83 -11.64 21.65
C ILE A 345 4.12 -11.13 22.91
N LYS A 346 3.86 -12.00 23.90
CA LYS A 346 3.21 -11.59 25.16
C LYS A 346 4.03 -10.52 25.89
N GLU A 347 5.33 -10.73 26.05
CA GLU A 347 6.23 -9.76 26.69
C GLU A 347 6.24 -8.41 25.98
N ASN A 348 6.28 -8.42 24.63
CA ASN A 348 6.25 -7.18 23.85
C ASN A 348 4.89 -6.47 23.94
N VAL A 349 3.77 -7.20 24.01
CA VAL A 349 2.43 -6.62 24.21
C VAL A 349 2.31 -5.97 25.59
N GLU A 350 2.86 -6.59 26.63
CA GLU A 350 2.89 -6.01 27.99
C GLU A 350 3.78 -4.76 28.05
N THR A 351 4.97 -4.83 27.43
CA THR A 351 5.89 -3.69 27.33
C THR A 351 5.23 -2.52 26.60
N ARG A 352 4.53 -2.79 25.49
CA ARG A 352 3.78 -1.80 24.72
C ARG A 352 2.71 -1.12 25.57
N ARG A 353 1.91 -1.91 26.31
CA ARG A 353 0.88 -1.38 27.22
C ARG A 353 1.50 -0.46 28.28
N SER A 354 2.60 -0.87 28.90
CA SER A 354 3.32 -0.05 29.89
C SER A 354 3.82 1.27 29.29
N LEU A 355 4.35 1.25 28.06
CA LEU A 355 4.79 2.46 27.36
C LEU A 355 3.63 3.39 27.00
N GLU A 356 2.48 2.84 26.57
CA GLU A 356 1.26 3.62 26.29
C GLU A 356 0.73 4.32 27.54
N GLU A 357 0.70 3.64 28.68
CA GLU A 357 0.30 4.22 29.97
C GLU A 357 1.23 5.36 30.38
N ARG A 358 2.54 5.16 30.28
CA ARG A 358 3.55 6.20 30.57
C ARG A 358 3.44 7.40 29.63
N LEU A 359 3.16 7.16 28.35
CA LEU A 359 2.95 8.22 27.36
C LEU A 359 1.69 9.03 27.70
N GLN A 360 0.62 8.37 28.14
CA GLN A 360 -0.59 9.05 28.55
C GLN A 360 -0.38 9.90 29.80
N GLN A 361 0.33 9.38 30.81
CA GLN A 361 0.72 10.14 32.00
C GLN A 361 1.58 11.37 31.65
N ASN A 362 2.56 11.19 30.76
CA ASN A 362 3.41 12.28 30.28
C ASN A 362 2.60 13.37 29.56
N LYS A 363 1.61 12.99 28.73
CA LYS A 363 0.68 13.92 28.07
C LYS A 363 -0.18 14.71 29.07
N VAL A 364 -0.67 14.06 30.13
CA VAL A 364 -1.42 14.73 31.19
C VAL A 364 -0.52 15.73 31.93
N ALA A 365 0.69 15.33 32.31
CA ALA A 365 1.66 16.22 32.93
C ALA A 365 2.02 17.42 32.03
N GLY A 366 2.18 17.21 30.72
CA GLY A 366 2.44 18.30 29.77
C GLY A 366 1.28 19.29 29.63
N LYS A 367 0.03 18.84 29.77
CA LYS A 367 -1.15 19.73 29.82
C LYS A 367 -1.20 20.55 31.11
N GLU A 368 -0.83 19.95 32.24
CA GLU A 368 -0.74 20.65 33.53
C GLU A 368 0.35 21.73 33.51
N LEU A 369 1.51 21.43 32.92
CA LEU A 369 2.57 22.41 32.69
C LEU A 369 2.08 23.55 31.76
N GLN A 370 1.20 23.25 30.80
CA GLN A 370 0.64 24.28 29.93
C GLN A 370 -0.37 25.18 30.65
N SER A 371 -1.23 24.63 31.51
CA SER A 371 -2.22 25.42 32.25
C SER A 371 -1.60 26.36 33.28
N GLN A 372 -0.42 26.01 33.80
CA GLN A 372 0.32 26.83 34.78
C GLN A 372 1.23 27.89 34.13
N LEU A 373 1.49 27.79 32.82
CA LEU A 373 2.28 28.74 32.03
C LEU A 373 1.89 30.23 32.22
N PRO A 374 0.59 30.59 32.23
CA PRO A 374 0.15 31.98 32.39
C PRO A 374 0.44 32.60 33.76
N GLN A 375 0.53 31.77 34.79
CA GLN A 375 0.63 32.22 36.19
C GLN A 375 2.08 32.33 36.66
N ARG A 376 3.01 31.62 36.00
CA ARG A 376 4.42 31.55 36.44
C ARG A 376 5.41 32.27 35.52
N VAL A 377 5.05 32.52 34.26
CA VAL A 377 5.90 33.25 33.32
C VAL A 377 5.27 34.61 32.99
N LEU A 378 5.76 35.65 33.64
CA LEU A 378 5.30 37.04 33.45
C LEU A 378 5.82 37.67 32.13
N ASN A 379 6.90 37.11 31.58
CA ASN A 379 7.47 37.57 30.32
C ASN A 379 6.67 37.02 29.12
N GLU A 380 5.94 37.90 28.44
CA GLU A 380 5.12 37.57 27.26
C GLU A 380 5.93 36.87 26.15
N ASP A 381 7.18 37.29 25.91
CA ASP A 381 8.01 36.75 24.83
C ASP A 381 8.46 35.31 25.14
N LEU A 382 8.81 35.05 26.40
CA LEU A 382 9.20 33.70 26.83
C LEU A 382 8.00 32.74 26.82
N ARG A 383 6.82 33.25 27.15
CA ARG A 383 5.57 32.49 27.11
C ARG A 383 5.20 32.10 25.68
N ALA A 384 5.28 33.04 24.74
CA ALA A 384 5.07 32.77 23.32
C ALA A 384 6.08 31.73 22.79
N PHE A 385 7.35 31.84 23.19
CA PHE A 385 8.39 30.88 22.80
C PHE A 385 8.13 29.45 23.32
N LEU A 386 7.72 29.30 24.59
CA LEU A 386 7.41 28.00 25.17
C LEU A 386 6.14 27.38 24.57
N GLU A 387 5.11 28.19 24.28
CA GLU A 387 3.92 27.73 23.55
C GLU A 387 4.27 27.26 22.13
N LEU A 388 5.18 27.97 21.44
CA LEU A 388 5.64 27.62 20.11
C LEU A 388 6.41 26.28 20.11
N ILE A 389 7.36 26.09 21.03
CA ILE A 389 8.12 24.83 21.15
C ILE A 389 7.17 23.65 21.38
N GLN A 390 6.20 23.81 22.28
CA GLN A 390 5.25 22.76 22.60
C GLN A 390 4.39 22.40 21.39
N ARG A 391 3.96 23.40 20.61
CA ARG A 391 3.12 23.21 19.42
C ARG A 391 3.90 22.59 18.25
N VAL A 392 5.11 23.08 17.98
CA VAL A 392 6.00 22.52 16.94
C VAL A 392 6.33 21.07 17.25
N GLN A 393 6.67 20.74 18.50
CA GLN A 393 7.00 19.36 18.84
C GLN A 393 5.79 18.43 18.95
N VAL A 394 4.58 18.92 19.25
CA VAL A 394 3.36 18.10 19.08
C VAL A 394 3.19 17.72 17.61
N LEU A 395 3.37 18.68 16.71
CA LEU A 395 3.22 18.46 15.26
C LEU A 395 4.33 17.58 14.68
N GLU A 396 5.58 17.74 15.12
CA GLU A 396 6.69 16.85 14.71
C GLU A 396 6.51 15.42 15.22
N VAL A 397 5.91 15.29 16.41
CA VAL A 397 5.63 14.00 17.05
C VAL A 397 4.44 13.28 16.40
N GLU A 398 3.40 13.99 15.96
CA GLU A 398 2.25 13.40 15.24
C GLU A 398 2.59 12.99 13.81
N ARG A 399 3.77 13.39 13.32
CA ARG A 399 4.29 13.11 11.98
C ARG A 399 5.25 11.91 11.92
N LEU A 400 5.74 11.43 13.07
CA LEU A 400 6.58 10.23 13.22
C LEU A 400 5.72 8.98 13.44
#